data_AF-B0SS59-F1
#
_entry.id   AF-B0SS59-F1
#
_cell.length_a   1.000
_cell.length_b   1.000
_cell.length_c   1.000
_cell.angle_alpha   90.00
_cell.angle_beta   90.00
_cell.angle_gamma   90.00
#
_symmetry.space_group_name_H-M   'P 1'
#
loop_
_entity.id
_entity.type
_entity.pdbx_description
1 polymer ?
#
loop_
_entity_poly.entity_id
_entity_poly.type
_entity_poly.pdbx_seq_one_letter_code
_entity_poly.pdbx_strand_id
1 'polypeptide(L)' 'MKESFGHAELVLSGNLKLVFSKPTEHCPVRPGTITLEWEKGKENDPIFQRFKPVTTLETKGYHLWEDPWGNWVWVYFFK' A
#
# COMPACT_ATOMS: atom_id res chain seq x y z
N MET A 1 -16.72 6.62 2.88
CA MET A 1 -16.17 5.50 2.11
C MET A 1 -16.66 5.67 0.68
N LYS A 2 -15.75 5.70 -0.30
CA LYS A 2 -16.10 5.75 -1.73
C LYS A 2 -15.77 4.39 -2.32
N GLU A 3 -16.77 3.73 -2.89
CA GLU A 3 -16.59 2.47 -3.61
C GLU A 3 -16.49 2.77 -5.10
N SER A 4 -15.49 2.19 -5.76
CA SER A 4 -15.43 2.16 -7.21
C SER A 4 -15.14 0.73 -7.66
N PHE A 5 -15.34 0.42 -8.94
CA PHE A 5 -15.33 -0.96 -9.43
C PHE A 5 -14.01 -1.67 -9.08
N GLY A 6 -14.04 -2.55 -8.08
CA GLY A 6 -12.91 -3.40 -7.65
C GLY A 6 -12.14 -2.96 -6.40
N HIS A 7 -12.43 -1.79 -5.81
CA HIS A 7 -11.79 -1.36 -4.55
C HIS A 7 -12.67 -0.39 -3.73
N ALA A 8 -12.37 -0.31 -2.43
CA ALA A 8 -12.96 0.67 -1.51
C ALA A 8 -11.86 1.56 -0.91
N GLU A 9 -12.15 2.83 -0.70
CA GLU A 9 -11.19 3.79 -0.14
C GLU A 9 -11.67 4.36 1.20
N LEU A 10 -10.73 4.48 2.15
CA LEU A 10 -10.90 5.16 3.43
C LEU A 10 -9.85 6.26 3.57
N VAL A 11 -10.30 7.51 3.58
CA VAL A 11 -9.43 8.68 3.85
C VAL A 11 -9.43 8.94 5.36
N LEU A 12 -8.24 8.93 5.94
CA LEU A 12 -7.96 9.25 7.34
C LEU A 12 -7.49 10.70 7.47
N SER A 13 -7.40 11.19 8.71
CA SER A 13 -6.84 12.51 9.01
C SER A 13 -5.41 12.65 8.47
N GLY A 14 -5.08 13.80 7.86
CA GLY A 14 -3.74 14.06 7.33
C GLY A 14 -3.50 13.55 5.90
N ASN A 15 -4.55 13.39 5.09
CA ASN A 15 -4.51 12.92 3.70
C ASN A 15 -4.03 11.47 3.52
N LEU A 16 -3.89 10.71 4.61
CA LEU A 16 -3.59 9.29 4.52
C LEU A 16 -4.81 8.55 3.96
N LYS A 17 -4.64 7.86 2.83
CA LYS A 17 -5.71 7.09 2.19
C LYS A 17 -5.38 5.60 2.23
N LEU A 18 -6.29 4.81 2.78
CA LEU A 18 -6.27 3.35 2.73
C LEU A 18 -7.11 2.88 1.54
N VAL A 19 -6.53 2.04 0.67
CA VAL A 19 -7.28 1.38 -0.41
C VAL A 19 -7.39 -0.12 -0.13
N PHE A 20 -8.61 -0.65 -0.23
CA PHE A 20 -8.95 -2.05 -0.07
C PHE A 20 -9.36 -2.60 -1.43
N SER A 21 -8.53 -3.47 -2.02
CA SER A 21 -8.77 -4.00 -3.36
C SER A 21 -9.14 -5.48 -3.34
N LYS A 22 -9.93 -5.93 -4.31
CA LYS A 22 -10.10 -7.37 -4.58
C LYS A 22 -8.83 -7.93 -5.24
N PRO A 23 -8.51 -9.23 -5.04
CA PRO A 23 -7.39 -9.85 -5.74
C PRO A 23 -7.55 -9.76 -7.25
N THR A 24 -6.47 -9.41 -7.94
CA THR A 24 -6.38 -9.46 -9.40
C THR A 24 -5.09 -10.16 -9.81
N GLU A 25 -5.05 -10.73 -11.02
CA GLU A 25 -3.89 -11.48 -11.52
C GLU A 25 -2.59 -10.67 -11.49
N HIS A 26 -2.68 -9.35 -11.66
CA HIS A 26 -1.53 -8.43 -11.67
C HIS A 26 -1.31 -7.69 -10.36
N CYS A 27 -2.17 -7.87 -9.35
CA CYS A 27 -2.03 -7.24 -8.04
C CYS A 27 -2.48 -8.24 -6.97
N PRO A 28 -1.58 -9.11 -6.51
CA PRO A 28 -1.91 -10.08 -5.47
C PRO A 28 -2.21 -9.33 -4.16
N VAL A 29 -3.34 -9.66 -3.56
CA VAL A 29 -3.73 -9.16 -2.24
C VAL A 29 -4.14 -10.36 -1.38
N ARG A 30 -3.93 -10.22 -0.08
CA ARG A 30 -4.40 -11.16 0.96
C ARG A 30 -5.45 -10.45 1.80
N PRO A 31 -6.28 -11.19 2.56
CA PRO A 31 -7.07 -10.59 3.63
C PRO A 31 -6.16 -9.75 4.54
N GLY A 32 -6.53 -8.50 4.78
CA GLY A 32 -5.71 -7.56 5.56
C GLY A 32 -4.69 -6.75 4.75
N THR A 33 -4.57 -6.97 3.42
CA THR A 33 -3.73 -6.11 2.59
C THR A 33 -4.32 -4.71 2.49
N ILE A 34 -3.51 -3.71 2.78
CA ILE A 34 -3.84 -2.29 2.62
C ILE A 34 -2.96 -1.64 1.58
N THR A 35 -3.42 -0.53 1.01
CA THR A 35 -2.59 0.32 0.15
C THR A 35 -2.36 1.66 0.83
N LEU A 36 -1.13 2.15 0.78
CA LEU A 36 -0.71 3.45 1.28
C LEU A 36 -0.11 4.28 0.15
N GLU A 37 -0.31 5.59 0.23
CA GLU A 37 0.44 6.56 -0.56
C GLU A 37 1.60 7.07 0.31
N TRP A 38 2.81 7.11 -0.26
CA TRP A 38 4.01 7.58 0.41
C TRP A 38 4.75 8.59 -0.47
N GLU A 39 5.30 9.63 0.16
CA GLU A 39 6.05 10.66 -0.57
C GLU A 39 7.40 10.09 -1.00
N LYS A 40 7.70 10.17 -2.30
CA LYS A 40 8.98 9.70 -2.84
C LYS A 40 10.15 10.48 -2.24
N GLY A 41 11.21 9.80 -1.82
CA GLY A 41 12.36 10.43 -1.14
C GLY A 41 12.24 10.48 0.38
N LYS A 42 11.09 10.06 0.96
CA LYS A 42 10.89 9.91 2.41
C LYS A 42 10.95 8.45 2.88
N GLU A 43 11.65 7.60 2.15
CA GLU A 43 11.86 6.19 2.52
C GLU A 43 12.69 6.06 3.81
N ASN A 44 13.50 7.07 4.14
CA ASN A 44 14.29 7.12 5.39
C ASN A 44 13.44 7.39 6.64
N ASP A 45 12.12 7.57 6.51
CA ASP A 45 11.23 7.75 7.67
C ASP A 45 11.33 6.54 8.63
N PRO A 46 11.53 6.75 9.94
CA PRO A 46 11.65 5.67 10.91
C PRO A 46 10.46 4.69 10.98
N ILE A 47 9.27 5.14 10.57
CA ILE A 47 8.08 4.29 10.46
C ILE A 47 8.21 3.40 9.23
N PHE A 48 8.57 3.98 8.09
CA PHE A 48 8.72 3.26 6.83
C PHE A 48 9.84 2.22 6.89
N GLN A 49 10.95 2.55 7.56
CA GLN A 49 12.08 1.63 7.75
C GLN A 49 11.74 0.36 8.54
N ARG A 50 10.58 0.30 9.20
CA ARG A 50 10.09 -0.92 9.86
C ARG A 50 9.49 -1.92 8.88
N PHE A 51 9.17 -1.46 7.67
CA PHE A 51 8.53 -2.27 6.65
C PHE A 51 9.62 -3.06 5.91
N LYS A 52 9.30 -4.30 5.54
CA LYS A 52 10.22 -5.17 4.81
C LYS A 52 9.73 -5.31 3.37
N PRO A 53 10.60 -5.17 2.36
CA PRO A 53 10.18 -5.41 0.99
C PRO A 53 9.85 -6.90 0.82
N VAL A 54 8.67 -7.23 0.29
CA VAL A 54 8.24 -8.62 0.08
C VAL A 54 8.76 -9.13 -1.27
N THR A 55 8.84 -8.25 -2.28
CA THR A 55 9.30 -8.58 -3.64
C THR A 55 9.42 -7.32 -4.52
N THR A 56 10.25 -7.37 -5.57
CA THR A 56 10.36 -6.36 -6.65
C THR A 56 9.28 -6.53 -7.72
N LEU A 57 8.05 -6.90 -7.33
CA LEU A 57 6.89 -6.80 -8.22
C LEU A 57 6.55 -5.32 -8.37
N GLU A 58 7.31 -4.62 -9.21
CA GLU A 58 7.02 -3.25 -9.59
C GLU A 58 5.85 -3.26 -10.56
N THR A 59 4.66 -2.96 -10.05
CA THR A 59 3.48 -2.80 -10.89
C THR A 59 3.06 -1.34 -10.87
N LYS A 60 3.29 -0.62 -11.97
CA LYS A 60 2.78 0.75 -12.20
C LYS A 60 3.09 1.74 -11.04
N GLY A 61 4.27 1.62 -10.43
CA GLY A 61 4.71 2.49 -9.32
C GLY A 61 4.25 2.08 -7.93
N TYR A 62 3.61 0.91 -7.80
CA TYR A 62 3.33 0.27 -6.53
C TYR A 62 4.41 -0.77 -6.20
N HIS A 63 4.80 -0.81 -4.93
CA HIS A 63 5.75 -1.77 -4.38
C HIS A 63 5.10 -2.51 -3.21
N LEU A 64 5.33 -3.82 -3.10
CA LEU A 64 4.75 -4.63 -2.03
C LEU A 64 5.72 -4.74 -0.84
N TRP A 65 5.23 -4.34 0.32
CA TRP A 65 5.92 -4.36 1.60
C TRP A 65 5.16 -5.19 2.63
N GLU A 66 5.84 -5.55 3.72
CA GLU A 66 5.28 -6.24 4.88
C GLU A 66 5.52 -5.38 6.11
N ASP A 67 4.47 -5.13 6.88
CA ASP A 67 4.56 -4.40 8.14
C ASP A 67 5.10 -5.28 9.28
N PRO A 68 5.43 -4.72 10.46
CA PRO A 68 5.92 -5.51 11.61
C PRO A 68 4.98 -6.59 12.13
N TRP A 69 3.71 -6.60 11.72
CA TRP A 69 2.71 -7.59 12.12
C TRP A 69 2.47 -8.67 11.05
N GLY A 70 3.18 -8.60 9.93
CA GLY A 70 3.04 -9.56 8.83
C GLY A 70 1.93 -9.23 7.84
N ASN A 71 1.33 -8.03 7.91
CA ASN A 71 0.34 -7.60 6.92
C ASN A 71 1.04 -7.11 5.66
N TRP A 72 0.42 -7.40 4.52
CA TRP A 72 0.88 -6.88 3.24
C TRP A 72 0.43 -5.44 3.05
N VAL A 73 1.36 -4.60 2.59
CA VAL A 73 1.12 -3.19 2.31
C VAL A 73 1.61 -2.88 0.90
N TRP A 74 0.69 -2.50 0.02
CA TRP A 74 1.03 -1.89 -1.26
C TRP A 74 1.36 -0.42 -1.03
N VAL A 75 2.58 0.00 -1.36
CA VAL A 75 3.02 1.39 -1.22
C VAL A 75 3.11 2.01 -2.60
N TYR A 76 2.34 3.07 -2.83
CA TYR A 76 2.45 3.93 -4.00
C TYR A 76 3.32 5.13 -3.69
N PHE A 77 4.45 5.26 -4.37
CA PHE A 77 5.29 6.44 -4.22
C PHE A 77 4.80 7.57 -5.14
N PHE A 78 4.16 8.58 -4.55
CA PHE A 78 3.75 9.78 -5.29
C PHE A 78 4.88 10.82 -5.29
N LYS A 79 4.89 11.68 -6.32
CA LYS A 79 5.87 12.76 -6.47
C LYS A 79 5.65 13.90 -5.48
#